data_AF-A0A0B7NQC8-F1
#
_entry.id   AF-A0A0B7NQC8-F1
#
_cell.length_a   1.000
_cell.length_b   1.000
_cell.length_c   1.000
_cell.angle_alpha   90.00
_cell.angle_beta   90.00
_cell.angle_gamma   90.00
#
_symmetry.space_group_name_H-M   'P 1'
#
loop_
_entity.id
_entity.type
_entity.pdbx_description
1 polymer ?
#
loop_
_entity_poly.entity_id
_entity_poly.type
_entity_poly.pdbx_seq_one_letter_code
_entity_poly.pdbx_strand_id
1 'polypeptide(L)'
;MGRLRRKRTHHGIRDNYRKQRTRAYTRDLDQIHDDLKPENVDKKKNQEIDTDLPGLGQHYCVECARHFILDTHLTEHLKSKLHKRRLKKLEEEPYTQEEADRAAGIGKPDNGKKGGQVLTSQDVTMEE
;
A
#
# COMPACT_ATOMS: atom_id res chain seq x y z
N MET A 1 -18.17 51.79 -3.95
CA MET A 1 -18.09 50.76 -5.02
C MET A 1 -17.59 49.45 -4.43
N GLY A 2 -18.49 48.62 -3.90
CA GLY A 2 -18.14 47.34 -3.27
C GLY A 2 -17.96 46.22 -4.30
N ARG A 3 -17.14 45.21 -3.99
CA ARG A 3 -16.98 44.03 -4.86
C ARG A 3 -18.33 43.30 -4.96
N LEU A 4 -18.93 43.28 -6.16
CA LEU A 4 -20.09 42.46 -6.44
C LEU A 4 -19.72 40.97 -6.40
N ARG A 5 -20.50 40.18 -5.66
CA ARG A 5 -20.32 38.74 -5.54
C ARG A 5 -20.61 38.06 -6.88
N ARG A 6 -19.68 37.25 -7.38
CA ARG A 6 -19.88 36.44 -8.60
C ARG A 6 -20.99 35.39 -8.38
N LYS A 7 -21.80 35.14 -9.40
CA LYS A 7 -22.79 34.04 -9.41
C LYS A 7 -22.02 32.71 -9.58
N ARG A 8 -22.46 31.63 -8.90
CA ARG A 8 -21.79 30.30 -8.80
C ARG A 8 -20.44 30.32 -8.04
N THR A 9 -20.51 30.52 -6.72
CA THR A 9 -19.34 30.54 -5.83
C THR A 9 -18.89 29.17 -5.32
N HIS A 10 -19.52 28.07 -5.74
CA HIS A 10 -19.14 26.74 -5.26
C HIS A 10 -17.81 26.30 -5.89
N HIS A 11 -16.84 25.93 -5.06
CA HIS A 11 -15.46 25.60 -5.43
C HIS A 11 -15.28 24.28 -6.23
N GLY A 12 -16.36 23.69 -6.74
CA GLY A 12 -16.27 22.51 -7.61
C GLY A 12 -15.64 21.26 -6.98
N ILE A 13 -15.67 21.10 -5.65
CA ILE A 13 -14.95 20.04 -4.90
C ILE A 13 -15.55 18.62 -5.10
N ARG A 14 -16.43 18.44 -6.09
CA ARG A 14 -17.15 17.17 -6.30
C ARG A 14 -16.20 15.99 -6.60
N ASP A 15 -15.08 16.24 -7.26
CA ASP A 15 -14.15 15.20 -7.67
C ASP A 15 -13.35 14.62 -6.48
N ASN A 16 -12.96 15.48 -5.53
CA ASN A 16 -12.33 15.02 -4.28
C ASN A 16 -13.29 14.13 -3.48
N TYR A 17 -14.55 14.54 -3.35
CA TYR A 17 -15.56 13.74 -2.65
C TYR A 17 -15.82 12.41 -3.37
N ARG A 18 -15.88 12.41 -4.71
CA ARG A 18 -16.06 11.18 -5.50
C ARG A 18 -14.90 10.20 -5.32
N LYS A 19 -13.67 10.70 -5.26
CA LYS A 19 -12.46 9.89 -5.06
C LYS A 19 -12.42 9.19 -3.69
N GLN A 20 -12.96 9.83 -2.66
CA GLN A 20 -12.97 9.27 -1.29
C GLN A 20 -14.13 8.31 -1.03
N ARG A 21 -14.99 8.04 -2.03
CA ARG A 21 -16.10 7.08 -1.85
C ARG A 21 -15.55 5.66 -1.82
N THR A 22 -16.11 4.85 -0.93
CA THR A 22 -15.77 3.42 -0.76
C THR A 22 -15.82 2.63 -2.07
N ARG A 23 -16.83 2.87 -2.92
CA ARG A 23 -16.97 2.19 -4.23
C ARG A 23 -15.86 2.50 -5.26
N ALA A 24 -15.10 3.56 -5.06
CA ALA A 24 -14.02 4.00 -5.95
C ALA A 24 -12.66 3.98 -5.25
N TYR A 25 -12.59 3.28 -4.12
CA TYR A 25 -11.43 3.24 -3.27
C TYR A 25 -10.33 2.40 -3.92
N THR A 26 -9.10 2.89 -3.83
CA THR A 26 -7.90 2.20 -4.34
C THR A 26 -7.27 1.38 -3.23
N ARG A 27 -6.46 0.39 -3.58
CA ARG A 27 -5.69 -0.37 -2.58
C ARG A 27 -4.79 0.53 -1.73
N ASP A 28 -4.78 0.23 -0.45
CA ASP A 28 -3.99 0.94 0.55
C ASP A 28 -2.50 0.61 0.47
N LEU A 29 -1.69 1.42 1.13
CA LEU A 29 -0.23 1.26 1.13
C LEU A 29 0.19 0.00 1.89
N ASP A 30 -0.39 -0.25 3.06
CA ASP A 30 -0.17 -1.45 3.87
C ASP A 30 -0.50 -2.74 3.11
N GLN A 31 -1.63 -2.79 2.40
CA GLN A 31 -2.01 -3.91 1.55
C GLN A 31 -1.00 -4.15 0.42
N ILE A 32 -0.39 -3.08 -0.11
CA ILE A 32 0.63 -3.20 -1.16
C ILE A 32 1.96 -3.67 -0.60
N HIS A 33 2.31 -3.34 0.64
CA HIS A 33 3.46 -3.94 1.32
C HIS A 33 3.32 -5.45 1.47
N ASP A 34 2.11 -5.94 1.77
CA ASP A 34 1.85 -7.39 1.77
C ASP A 34 1.96 -8.01 0.38
N ASP A 35 1.46 -7.32 -0.66
CA ASP A 35 1.58 -7.77 -2.05
C ASP A 35 3.05 -7.76 -2.54
N LEU A 36 3.92 -6.95 -1.95
CA LEU A 36 5.36 -6.86 -2.27
C LEU A 36 6.20 -8.02 -1.70
N LYS A 37 5.64 -8.85 -0.83
CA LYS A 37 6.30 -10.08 -0.36
C LYS A 37 6.56 -11.01 -1.56
N PRO A 38 7.73 -11.68 -1.64
CA PRO A 38 8.15 -12.41 -2.84
C PRO A 38 7.12 -13.44 -3.31
N GLU A 39 6.51 -14.15 -2.38
CA GLU A 39 5.46 -15.14 -2.65
C GLU A 39 4.22 -14.55 -3.34
N ASN A 40 3.87 -13.31 -3.02
CA ASN A 40 2.71 -12.61 -3.55
C ASN A 40 3.06 -11.89 -4.87
N VAL A 41 4.27 -11.35 -4.97
CA VAL A 41 4.75 -10.68 -6.19
C VAL A 41 4.69 -11.63 -7.38
N ASP A 42 5.16 -12.86 -7.22
CA ASP A 42 5.17 -13.85 -8.31
C ASP A 42 3.76 -14.21 -8.76
N LYS A 43 2.83 -14.39 -7.81
CA LYS A 43 1.41 -14.63 -8.09
C LYS A 43 0.75 -13.43 -8.78
N LYS A 44 1.09 -12.21 -8.37
CA LYS A 44 0.52 -10.98 -8.94
C LYS A 44 1.06 -10.63 -10.31
N LYS A 45 2.29 -11.04 -10.63
CA LYS A 45 2.87 -10.89 -11.98
C LYS A 45 2.34 -11.95 -12.93
N ASN A 46 2.19 -13.18 -12.47
CA ASN A 46 1.72 -14.32 -13.27
C ASN A 46 0.22 -14.57 -13.05
N GLN A 47 -0.60 -13.56 -13.34
CA GLN A 47 -2.06 -13.72 -13.23
C GLN A 47 -2.62 -14.50 -14.41
N GLU A 48 -3.71 -15.23 -14.13
CA GLU A 48 -4.50 -15.88 -15.18
C GLU A 48 -5.10 -14.84 -16.13
N ILE A 49 -5.37 -15.27 -17.35
CA ILE A 49 -5.93 -14.41 -18.40
C ILE A 49 -7.39 -14.10 -18.03
N ASP A 50 -7.64 -12.84 -17.67
CA ASP A 50 -8.97 -12.34 -17.32
C ASP A 50 -9.47 -11.36 -18.38
N THR A 51 -10.62 -11.66 -19.00
CA THR A 51 -11.20 -10.85 -20.07
C THR A 51 -11.80 -9.54 -19.60
N ASP A 52 -12.12 -9.40 -18.30
CA ASP A 52 -12.74 -8.20 -17.75
C ASP A 52 -11.71 -7.11 -17.41
N LEU A 53 -10.42 -7.49 -17.32
CA LEU A 53 -9.33 -6.59 -17.01
C LEU A 53 -8.64 -6.06 -18.28
N PRO A 54 -8.12 -4.82 -18.24
CA PRO A 54 -7.38 -4.28 -19.38
C PRO A 54 -6.08 -5.07 -19.59
N GLY A 55 -5.73 -5.32 -20.85
CA GLY A 55 -4.55 -6.12 -21.20
C GLY A 55 -4.64 -7.58 -20.75
N LEU A 56 -5.87 -8.10 -20.60
CA LEU A 56 -6.14 -9.47 -20.17
C LEU A 56 -5.52 -9.84 -18.80
N GLY A 57 -5.33 -8.83 -17.94
CA GLY A 57 -4.69 -8.99 -16.63
C GLY A 57 -3.17 -9.13 -16.65
N GLN A 58 -2.53 -9.27 -17.82
CA GLN A 58 -1.12 -9.62 -17.95
C GLN A 58 -0.15 -8.47 -17.61
N HIS A 59 -0.47 -7.25 -18.02
CA HIS A 59 0.41 -6.10 -17.80
C HIS A 59 0.08 -5.38 -16.48
N TYR A 60 0.56 -5.91 -15.36
CA TYR A 60 0.24 -5.40 -14.02
C TYR A 60 1.45 -4.77 -13.31
N CYS A 61 1.23 -3.61 -12.68
CA CYS A 61 2.19 -2.98 -11.76
C CYS A 61 1.76 -3.20 -10.31
N VAL A 62 2.59 -3.91 -9.54
CA VAL A 62 2.31 -4.30 -8.14
C VAL A 62 2.29 -3.07 -7.23
N GLU A 63 3.23 -2.14 -7.40
CA GLU A 63 3.41 -1.00 -6.50
C GLU A 63 2.27 0.03 -6.59
N CYS A 64 1.66 0.13 -7.77
CA CYS A 64 0.57 1.05 -8.05
C CYS A 64 -0.80 0.37 -8.12
N ALA A 65 -0.86 -0.96 -8.00
CA ALA A 65 -2.07 -1.77 -8.15
C ALA A 65 -2.91 -1.42 -9.38
N ARG A 66 -2.27 -1.35 -10.56
CA ARG A 66 -2.90 -0.95 -11.82
C ARG A 66 -2.56 -1.90 -12.95
N HIS A 67 -3.57 -2.24 -13.74
CA HIS A 67 -3.45 -2.96 -15.00
C HIS A 67 -3.29 -1.98 -16.17
N PHE A 68 -2.50 -2.39 -17.17
CA PHE A 68 -2.24 -1.68 -18.41
C PHE A 68 -2.67 -2.52 -19.60
N ILE A 69 -2.87 -1.87 -20.75
CA ILE A 69 -3.35 -2.55 -21.95
C ILE A 69 -2.21 -3.25 -22.70
N LEU A 70 -1.01 -2.65 -22.70
CA LEU A 70 0.19 -3.11 -23.42
C LEU A 70 1.44 -2.97 -22.55
N ASP A 71 2.48 -3.74 -22.86
CA ASP A 71 3.80 -3.64 -22.22
C ASP A 71 4.45 -2.26 -22.36
N THR A 72 4.27 -1.60 -23.49
CA THR A 72 4.84 -0.27 -23.74
C THR A 72 4.38 0.74 -22.69
N HIS A 73 3.08 0.73 -22.36
CA HIS A 73 2.49 1.59 -21.34
C HIS A 73 2.98 1.25 -19.93
N LEU A 74 3.23 -0.03 -19.65
CA LEU A 74 3.84 -0.45 -18.38
C LEU A 74 5.25 0.12 -18.25
N THR A 75 6.08 0.01 -19.30
CA THR A 75 7.44 0.56 -19.26
C THR A 75 7.48 2.09 -19.14
N GLU A 76 6.54 2.80 -19.78
CA GLU A 76 6.37 4.24 -19.63
C GLU A 76 5.91 4.62 -18.20
N HIS A 77 5.00 3.83 -17.64
CA HIS A 77 4.52 4.00 -16.27
C HIS A 77 5.67 3.90 -15.26
N LEU A 78 6.54 2.90 -15.38
CA LEU A 78 7.69 2.71 -14.49
C LEU A 78 8.65 3.92 -14.51
N LYS A 79 8.82 4.55 -15.68
CA LYS A 79 9.67 5.75 -15.83
C LYS A 79 9.02 7.02 -15.24
N SER A 80 7.70 7.03 -15.07
CA SER A 80 6.92 8.20 -14.67
C SER A 80 7.20 8.66 -13.23
N LYS A 81 6.98 9.96 -12.98
CA LYS A 81 7.18 10.56 -11.64
C LYS A 81 6.22 10.00 -10.59
N LEU A 82 5.02 9.59 -11.00
CA LEU A 82 4.00 9.06 -10.09
C LEU A 82 4.44 7.72 -9.50
N HIS A 83 4.96 6.83 -10.35
CA HIS A 83 5.51 5.54 -9.92
C HIS A 83 6.71 5.73 -9.00
N LYS A 84 7.67 6.58 -9.38
CA LYS A 84 8.84 6.91 -8.53
C LYS A 84 8.45 7.50 -7.18
N ARG A 85 7.39 8.31 -7.12
CA ARG A 85 6.85 8.82 -5.85
C ARG A 85 6.21 7.71 -5.01
N ARG A 86 5.57 6.73 -5.65
CA ARG A 86 4.98 5.58 -4.95
C ARG A 86 6.05 4.69 -4.34
N LEU A 87 7.12 4.40 -5.09
CA LEU A 87 8.29 3.66 -4.57
C LEU A 87 8.88 4.31 -3.33
N LYS A 88 9.07 5.64 -3.33
CA LYS A 88 9.56 6.36 -2.15
C LYS A 88 8.65 6.23 -0.92
N LYS A 89 7.33 6.11 -1.13
CA LYS A 89 6.38 5.89 -0.02
C LYS A 89 6.37 4.45 0.49
N LEU A 90 6.73 3.51 -0.37
CA LEU A 90 6.82 2.08 -0.03
C LEU A 90 8.19 1.71 0.55
N GLU A 91 9.14 2.64 0.54
CA GLU A 91 10.43 2.49 1.24
C GLU A 91 10.27 2.73 2.75
N GLU A 92 9.27 3.53 3.14
CA GLU A 92 8.89 3.75 4.53
C GLU A 92 8.09 2.54 5.06
N GLU A 93 8.26 2.18 6.32
CA GLU A 93 7.47 1.11 6.94
C GLU A 93 5.98 1.50 6.98
N PRO A 94 5.06 0.58 6.64
CA PRO A 94 3.64 0.87 6.65
C PRO A 94 3.15 1.08 8.08
N TYR A 95 2.35 2.13 8.28
CA TYR A 95 1.68 2.37 9.54
C TYR A 95 0.70 1.23 9.86
N THR A 96 0.79 0.67 11.06
CA THR A 96 -0.08 -0.44 11.50
C THR A 96 -0.95 -0.03 12.68
N GLN A 97 -2.05 -0.74 12.87
CA GLN A 97 -2.92 -0.53 14.04
C GLN A 97 -2.17 -0.78 15.36
N GLU A 98 -1.24 -1.74 15.39
CA GLU A 98 -0.43 -2.02 16.57
C GLU A 98 0.45 -0.83 16.99
N GLU A 99 0.96 -0.08 16.02
CA GLU A 99 1.70 1.15 16.26
C GLU A 99 0.77 2.24 16.83
N ALA A 100 -0.45 2.37 16.29
CA ALA A 100 -1.47 3.28 16.81
C ALA A 100 -1.83 2.97 18.27
N ASP A 101 -2.06 1.71 18.58
CA ASP A 101 -2.41 1.25 19.93
C ASP A 101 -1.23 1.45 20.90
N ARG A 102 0.01 1.23 20.44
CA ARG A 102 1.22 1.51 21.23
C ARG A 102 1.35 2.99 21.55
N ALA A 103 1.12 3.87 20.56
CA ALA A 103 1.14 5.32 20.76
C ALA A 103 0.01 5.80 21.70
N ALA A 104 -1.14 5.12 21.67
CA ALA A 104 -2.26 5.36 22.60
C ALA A 104 -2.04 4.77 24.01
N GLY A 105 -0.97 3.99 24.22
CA GLY A 105 -0.69 3.32 25.49
C GLY A 105 -1.53 2.06 25.77
N ILE A 106 -2.15 1.49 24.73
CA ILE A 106 -3.05 0.32 24.78
C ILE A 106 -2.32 -0.99 24.35
N GLY A 107 -0.99 -0.95 24.18
CA GLY A 107 -0.19 -2.08 23.72
C GLY A 107 0.19 -3.12 24.80
N LYS A 108 0.69 -4.28 24.35
CA LYS A 108 1.40 -5.24 25.22
C LYS A 108 2.57 -4.50 25.91
N PRO A 109 2.80 -4.72 27.21
CA PRO A 109 3.94 -4.08 27.88
C PRO A 109 5.24 -4.57 27.22
N ASP A 110 6.09 -3.63 26.78
CA ASP A 110 7.46 -3.89 26.29
C ASP A 110 8.40 -4.40 27.41
N ASN A 111 7.88 -4.60 28.62
CA ASN A 111 8.61 -5.09 29.79
C ASN A 111 8.81 -6.62 29.76
N GLY A 112 9.10 -7.21 28.59
CA GLY A 112 9.39 -8.63 28.42
C GLY A 112 8.34 -9.59 29.02
N LYS A 113 8.65 -10.90 29.05
CA LYS A 113 7.87 -11.84 29.88
C LYS A 113 8.22 -11.57 31.33
N LYS A 114 7.23 -11.30 32.20
CA LYS A 114 7.43 -11.31 33.65
C LYS A 114 7.98 -12.69 34.06
N GLY A 115 9.28 -12.76 34.38
CA GLY A 115 9.91 -13.94 34.98
C GLY A 115 10.42 -15.04 34.03
N GLY A 116 10.71 -14.77 32.76
CA GLY A 116 11.30 -15.78 31.85
C GLY A 116 12.69 -15.39 31.38
N GLN A 117 13.71 -16.19 31.72
CA GLN A 117 15.04 -16.10 31.09
C GLN A 117 14.89 -16.18 29.56
N VAL A 118 15.59 -15.29 28.85
CA VAL A 118 15.68 -15.33 27.39
C VAL A 118 16.62 -16.47 27.04
N LEU A 119 16.09 -17.60 26.59
CA LEU A 119 16.91 -18.70 26.03
C LEU A 119 17.58 -18.17 24.77
N THR A 120 18.88 -17.92 24.86
CA THR A 120 19.75 -17.66 23.71
C THR A 120 20.04 -18.98 23.01
N SER A 121 20.20 -18.94 21.68
CA SER A 121 20.44 -20.11 20.82
C SER A 121 21.72 -20.91 21.11
N GLN A 122 22.49 -20.53 22.13
CA GLN A 122 23.72 -21.20 22.57
C GLN A 122 23.47 -22.39 23.50
N ASP A 123 22.24 -22.57 24.02
CA ASP A 123 21.91 -23.62 25.00
C ASP A 123 21.47 -24.96 24.37
N VAL A 124 21.48 -25.08 23.03
CA VAL A 124 20.96 -26.27 22.31
C VAL A 124 22.06 -27.23 21.84
N THR A 125 23.35 -26.87 21.94
CA THR A 125 24.47 -27.72 21.47
C THR A 125 25.26 -28.36 22.62
N MET A 126 24.61 -29.16 23.45
CA MET A 126 25.27 -30.21 24.24
C MET A 126 24.27 -31.33 24.54
N GLU A 127 23.98 -32.20 23.57
CA GLU A 127 23.75 -33.64 23.82
C GLU A 127 24.19 -34.45 22.58
N GLU A 128 25.11 -35.39 22.86
CA GLU A 128 25.70 -36.51 22.08
C GLU A 128 26.42 -36.26 20.74
#